data_AF-A0A925QCS7-F1
#
_entry.id   AF-A0A925QCS7-F1
#
_cell.length_a   1.000
_cell.length_b   1.000
_cell.length_c   1.000
_cell.angle_alpha   90.00
_cell.angle_beta   90.00
_cell.angle_gamma   90.00
#
_symmetry.space_group_name_H-M   'P 1'
#
loop_
_entity.id
_entity.type
_entity.pdbx_description
1 polymer ?
#
loop_
_entity_poly.entity_id
_entity_poly.type
_entity_poly.pdbx_seq_one_letter_code
_entity_poly.pdbx_strand_id
1 'polypeptide(L)'
;MHQRFTTAIAIFLFVAAGLACSFLRPKSPLTWHILIEVDAAAPDREAKVKRTVSVIERRLEAFGLNNYQVLAQGTPPNGRILISLPEVTERERLAELITAGGRLELTAVVSSPNPAPVQTYSTREDAIASLGGTVPGNRRVLPYSERDESATAEKGSGTIEQARQWVVVEAPAIVDGSELRNAAAVQSPGSDETYQIAFSLGPEGSQKFGAWTGAHINEYIGVVLNDKVKSIAFIKSQIYDQGEISGRFTKHSAEDLALILRTGALPAPVKIIEKGANK
;
A
#
# COMPACT_ATOMS: atom_id res chain seq x y z
N MET A 1 87.48 42.76 0.25
CA MET A 1 87.44 41.29 0.21
C MET A 1 86.38 40.85 1.23
N HIS A 2 85.28 40.27 0.71
CA HIS A 2 84.11 39.59 1.30
C HIS A 2 83.57 40.01 2.70
N GLN A 3 82.35 40.58 2.84
CA GLN A 3 80.99 40.08 2.53
C GLN A 3 80.52 38.96 3.49
N ARG A 4 79.49 39.25 4.30
CA ARG A 4 78.16 38.57 4.27
C ARG A 4 77.23 39.08 5.38
N PHE A 5 76.17 39.75 4.94
CA PHE A 5 74.91 39.95 5.66
C PHE A 5 74.21 38.58 5.84
N THR A 6 73.61 38.34 6.99
CA THR A 6 72.69 37.20 7.20
C THR A 6 71.31 37.75 7.54
N THR A 7 70.40 37.59 6.58
CA THR A 7 68.99 37.98 6.64
C THR A 7 68.20 36.84 7.28
N ALA A 8 67.46 37.12 8.36
CA ALA A 8 66.52 36.17 8.95
C ALA A 8 65.16 36.27 8.22
N ILE A 9 64.74 35.17 7.60
CA ILE A 9 63.46 35.03 6.90
C ILE A 9 62.42 34.57 7.92
N ALA A 10 61.42 35.41 8.19
CA ALA A 10 60.24 35.03 8.95
C ALA A 10 59.22 34.37 8.02
N ILE A 11 58.96 33.08 8.25
CA ILE A 11 57.95 32.29 7.53
C ILE A 11 56.58 32.60 8.17
N PHE A 12 55.73 33.32 7.43
CA PHE A 12 54.32 33.52 7.79
C PHE A 12 53.52 32.28 7.40
N LEU A 13 53.08 31.52 8.41
CA LEU A 13 52.23 30.36 8.26
C LEU A 13 50.77 30.84 8.17
N PHE A 14 50.27 31.02 6.94
CA PHE A 14 48.86 31.32 6.67
C PHE A 14 48.03 30.04 6.90
N VAL A 15 47.42 29.92 8.08
CA VAL A 15 46.37 28.92 8.31
C VAL A 15 45.08 29.48 7.70
N ALA A 16 44.78 29.06 6.47
CA ALA A 16 43.49 29.31 5.84
C ALA A 16 42.43 28.43 6.55
N ALA A 17 41.70 29.03 7.50
CA ALA A 17 40.49 28.45 8.04
C ALA A 17 39.40 28.49 6.96
N GLY A 18 39.29 27.40 6.19
CA GLY A 18 38.18 27.16 5.29
C GLY A 18 36.90 26.96 6.11
N LEU A 19 36.17 28.06 6.34
CA LEU A 19 34.77 28.02 6.72
C LEU A 19 33.99 27.32 5.60
N ALA A 20 33.85 26.01 5.73
CA ALA A 20 32.83 25.26 5.01
C ALA A 20 31.47 25.75 5.51
N CYS A 21 30.96 26.84 4.92
CA CYS A 21 29.54 27.16 4.94
C CYS A 21 28.83 25.97 4.29
N SER A 22 28.43 25.02 5.12
CA SER A 22 27.48 23.99 4.76
C SER A 22 26.23 24.71 4.29
N PHE A 23 25.98 24.67 2.98
CA PHE A 23 24.77 25.19 2.34
C PHE A 23 23.57 24.43 2.90
N LEU A 24 23.03 24.89 4.03
CA LEU A 24 21.70 24.54 4.50
C LEU A 24 20.72 25.09 3.47
N ARG A 25 20.31 24.26 2.52
CA ARG A 25 19.18 24.58 1.64
C ARG A 25 17.97 24.88 2.53
N PRO A 26 17.28 26.02 2.36
CA PRO A 26 16.08 26.31 3.13
C PRO A 26 15.02 25.24 2.85
N LYS A 27 14.35 24.76 3.91
CA LYS A 27 13.24 23.79 3.76
C LYS A 27 12.13 24.44 2.93
N SER A 28 11.62 23.74 1.93
CA SER A 28 10.51 24.21 1.10
C SER A 28 9.30 24.58 1.97
N PRO A 29 8.66 25.74 1.78
CA PRO A 29 7.50 26.14 2.58
C PRO A 29 6.36 25.13 2.38
N LEU A 30 5.58 24.89 3.45
CA LEU A 30 4.40 24.03 3.40
C LEU A 30 3.21 24.85 2.89
N THR A 31 3.02 24.86 1.57
CA THR A 31 2.02 25.69 0.87
C THR A 31 0.73 24.95 0.58
N TRP A 32 0.76 23.62 0.55
CA TRP A 32 -0.38 22.78 0.19
C TRP A 32 -0.94 22.05 1.41
N HIS A 33 -2.23 22.19 1.65
CA HIS A 33 -2.90 21.63 2.81
C HIS A 33 -4.02 20.67 2.38
N ILE A 34 -4.12 19.54 3.08
CA ILE A 34 -5.17 18.54 2.92
C ILE A 34 -5.77 18.29 4.29
N LEU A 35 -7.06 18.54 4.44
CA LEU A 35 -7.83 18.17 5.61
C LEU A 35 -8.57 16.87 5.32
N ILE A 36 -8.28 15.83 6.09
CA ILE A 36 -8.99 14.56 6.02
C ILE A 36 -9.77 14.29 7.31
N GLU A 37 -10.78 13.45 7.22
CA GLU A 37 -11.57 12.97 8.35
C GLU A 37 -11.62 11.45 8.34
N VAL A 38 -11.27 10.84 9.48
CA VAL A 38 -11.46 9.42 9.75
C VAL A 38 -12.95 9.17 9.98
N ASP A 39 -13.48 8.11 9.37
CA ASP A 39 -14.90 7.73 9.46
C ASP A 39 -15.44 7.82 10.90
N ALA A 40 -16.58 8.52 11.04
CA ALA A 40 -17.21 8.78 12.32
C ALA A 40 -17.78 7.51 12.96
N ALA A 41 -18.14 6.51 12.15
CA ALA A 41 -18.65 5.22 12.62
C ALA A 41 -17.54 4.27 13.11
N ALA A 42 -16.27 4.64 12.97
CA ALA A 42 -15.18 3.75 13.33
C ALA A 42 -15.05 3.61 14.86
N PRO A 43 -15.02 2.38 15.41
CA PRO A 43 -14.76 2.17 16.83
C PRO A 43 -13.37 2.67 17.20
N ASP A 44 -13.17 3.06 18.46
CA ASP A 44 -11.90 3.57 18.98
C ASP A 44 -11.27 4.67 18.11
N ARG A 45 -12.12 5.59 17.63
CA ARG A 45 -11.77 6.60 16.61
C ARG A 45 -10.50 7.38 16.96
N GLU A 46 -10.26 7.70 18.22
CA GLU A 46 -9.03 8.37 18.66
C GLU A 46 -7.77 7.54 18.36
N ALA A 47 -7.78 6.25 18.72
CA ALA A 47 -6.67 5.35 18.45
C ALA A 47 -6.46 5.17 16.93
N LYS A 48 -7.55 5.13 16.16
CA LYS A 48 -7.49 5.07 14.70
C LYS A 48 -6.91 6.35 14.10
N VAL A 49 -7.25 7.53 14.61
CA VAL A 49 -6.64 8.81 14.19
C VAL A 49 -5.12 8.77 14.39
N LYS A 50 -4.66 8.39 15.60
CA LYS A 50 -3.22 8.27 15.90
C LYS A 50 -2.52 7.32 14.93
N ARG A 51 -3.12 6.16 14.66
CA ARG A 51 -2.55 5.17 13.74
C ARG A 51 -2.60 5.62 12.27
N THR A 52 -3.65 6.34 11.86
CA THR A 52 -3.75 6.96 10.53
C THR A 52 -2.63 7.99 10.31
N VAL A 53 -2.35 8.84 11.30
CA VAL A 53 -1.22 9.80 11.25
C VAL A 53 0.08 9.05 10.92
N SER A 54 0.42 8.02 11.69
CA SER A 54 1.66 7.25 11.47
C SER A 54 1.70 6.54 10.11
N VAL A 55 0.57 6.07 9.58
CA VAL A 55 0.52 5.47 8.22
C VAL A 55 0.79 6.53 7.16
N ILE A 56 0.17 7.71 7.28
CA ILE A 56 0.36 8.82 6.34
C ILE A 56 1.82 9.29 6.36
N GLU A 57 2.43 9.44 7.53
CA GLU A 57 3.84 9.82 7.65
C GLU A 57 4.75 8.82 6.92
N ARG A 58 4.60 7.52 7.18
CA ARG A 58 5.36 6.47 6.46
C ARG A 58 5.16 6.50 4.95
N ARG A 59 3.97 6.86 4.48
CA ARG A 59 3.67 7.00 3.05
C ARG A 59 4.35 8.21 2.43
N LEU A 60 4.33 9.35 3.12
CA LEU A 60 5.03 10.56 2.70
C LEU A 60 6.54 10.33 2.64
N GLU A 61 7.11 9.67 3.65
CA GLU A 61 8.52 9.26 3.67
C GLU A 61 8.86 8.31 2.53
N ALA A 62 8.06 7.27 2.32
CA ALA A 62 8.26 6.30 1.24
C ALA A 62 8.10 6.90 -0.16
N PHE A 63 7.31 7.98 -0.28
CA PHE A 63 7.20 8.78 -1.51
C PHE A 63 8.43 9.67 -1.74
N GLY A 64 9.26 9.88 -0.71
CA GLY A 64 10.48 10.69 -0.76
C GLY A 64 10.31 12.13 -0.28
N LEU A 65 9.25 12.44 0.45
CA LEU A 65 9.05 13.77 1.04
C LEU A 65 9.80 13.90 2.36
N ASN A 66 10.73 14.85 2.38
CA ASN A 66 11.59 15.11 3.55
C ASN A 66 11.10 16.28 4.41
N ASN A 67 10.05 16.97 3.98
CA ASN A 67 9.43 18.06 4.72
C ASN A 67 7.91 17.94 4.60
N TYR A 68 7.23 17.75 5.73
CA TYR A 68 5.78 17.68 5.82
C TYR A 68 5.37 17.90 7.27
N GLN A 69 4.07 18.08 7.50
CA GLN A 69 3.47 18.08 8.82
C GLN A 69 2.15 17.33 8.79
N VAL A 70 1.93 16.40 9.72
CA VAL A 70 0.68 15.65 9.86
C VAL A 70 0.16 15.84 11.28
N LEU A 71 -0.97 16.52 11.45
CA LEU A 71 -1.50 16.88 12.76
C LEU A 71 -2.94 16.38 12.93
N ALA A 72 -3.18 15.59 13.97
CA ALA A 72 -4.53 15.34 14.44
C ALA A 72 -5.12 16.63 15.03
N GLN A 73 -6.36 16.97 14.68
CA GLN A 73 -7.04 18.17 15.17
C GLN A 73 -7.89 17.87 16.41
N GLY A 74 -7.97 18.86 17.30
CA GLY A 74 -8.76 18.80 18.53
C GLY A 74 -8.01 18.18 19.71
N THR A 75 -8.55 18.37 20.92
CA THR A 75 -8.07 17.74 22.14
C THR A 75 -9.29 17.35 23.00
N PRO A 76 -9.70 16.07 23.04
CA PRO A 76 -9.13 14.93 22.31
C PRO A 76 -9.34 15.02 20.79
N PRO A 77 -8.58 14.24 19.98
CA PRO A 77 -8.71 14.25 18.53
C PRO A 77 -10.16 14.05 18.05
N ASN A 78 -10.66 14.99 17.24
CA ASN A 78 -12.05 15.01 16.77
C ASN A 78 -12.30 14.14 15.52
N GLY A 79 -11.29 13.37 15.09
CA GLY A 79 -11.34 12.57 13.87
C GLY A 79 -10.71 13.24 12.64
N ARG A 80 -10.36 14.53 12.71
CA ARG A 80 -9.75 15.25 11.58
C ARG A 80 -8.23 15.27 11.67
N ILE A 81 -7.59 15.23 10.52
CA ILE A 81 -6.13 15.27 10.37
C ILE A 81 -5.79 16.30 9.31
N LEU A 82 -4.98 17.30 9.68
CA LEU A 82 -4.43 18.29 8.78
C LEU A 82 -3.05 17.83 8.31
N ILE A 83 -2.90 17.73 6.99
CA ILE A 83 -1.66 17.34 6.32
C ILE A 83 -1.16 18.57 5.57
N SER A 84 0.04 19.04 5.89
CA SER A 84 0.67 20.19 5.27
C SER A 84 1.93 19.75 4.54
N LEU A 85 1.99 20.06 3.25
CA LEU A 85 2.96 19.56 2.30
C LEU A 85 3.59 20.73 1.53
N PRO A 86 4.84 20.57 1.05
CA PRO A 86 5.42 21.50 0.11
C PRO A 86 4.71 21.40 -1.25
N GLU A 87 5.08 22.31 -2.15
CA GLU A 87 4.68 22.20 -3.55
C GLU A 87 5.21 20.89 -4.15
N VAL A 88 4.29 20.08 -4.69
CA VAL A 88 4.60 18.83 -5.39
C VAL A 88 3.94 18.83 -6.76
N THR A 89 4.59 18.23 -7.76
CA THR A 89 4.06 18.17 -9.13
C THR A 89 2.84 17.25 -9.22
N GLU A 90 2.88 16.09 -8.56
CA GLU A 90 1.84 15.04 -8.64
C GLU A 90 0.89 15.07 -7.43
N ARG A 91 0.23 16.21 -7.19
CA ARG A 91 -0.65 16.40 -6.02
C ARG A 91 -1.77 15.36 -5.95
N GLU A 92 -2.47 15.13 -7.06
CA GLU A 92 -3.60 14.21 -7.13
C GLU A 92 -3.19 12.78 -6.76
N ARG A 93 -2.11 12.29 -7.37
CA ARG A 93 -1.51 10.99 -7.07
C ARG A 93 -1.13 10.87 -5.60
N LEU A 94 -0.46 11.88 -5.04
CA LEU A 94 -0.05 11.86 -3.64
C LEU A 94 -1.27 11.83 -2.69
N ALA A 95 -2.31 12.60 -3.00
CA ALA A 95 -3.55 12.60 -2.22
C ALA A 95 -4.25 11.23 -2.26
N GLU A 96 -4.30 10.58 -3.43
CA GLU A 96 -4.81 9.22 -3.57
C GLU A 96 -3.99 8.22 -2.75
N LEU A 97 -2.66 8.30 -2.85
CA LEU A 97 -1.73 7.42 -2.16
C LEU A 97 -1.87 7.51 -0.63
N ILE A 98 -1.94 8.72 -0.05
CA ILE A 98 -2.04 8.88 1.41
C ILE A 98 -3.44 8.54 1.96
N THR A 99 -4.47 8.57 1.11
CA THR A 99 -5.86 8.24 1.53
C THR A 99 -6.30 6.82 1.16
N ALA A 100 -5.49 6.08 0.39
CA ALA A 100 -5.79 4.70 0.01
C ALA A 100 -5.89 3.76 1.23
N GLY A 101 -6.88 2.86 1.22
CA GLY A 101 -7.07 1.88 2.30
C GLY A 101 -5.86 0.95 2.46
N GLY A 102 -5.57 0.14 1.44
CA GLY A 102 -4.40 -0.74 1.42
C GLY A 102 -4.53 -2.01 2.26
N ARG A 103 -5.76 -2.44 2.58
CA ARG A 103 -5.97 -3.65 3.39
C ARG A 103 -5.75 -4.89 2.53
N LEU A 104 -4.65 -5.58 2.80
CA LEU A 104 -4.32 -6.89 2.24
C LEU A 104 -4.70 -7.99 3.22
N GLU A 105 -5.34 -9.04 2.73
CA GLU A 105 -5.66 -10.25 3.49
C GLU A 105 -5.41 -11.48 2.61
N LEU A 106 -4.78 -12.51 3.19
CA LEU A 106 -4.71 -13.85 2.61
C LEU A 106 -5.79 -14.70 3.25
N THR A 107 -6.76 -15.14 2.45
CA THR A 107 -7.96 -15.82 2.94
C THR A 107 -8.17 -17.13 2.20
N ALA A 108 -8.59 -18.18 2.92
CA ALA A 108 -9.02 -19.41 2.28
C ALA A 108 -10.26 -19.15 1.40
N VAL A 109 -10.26 -19.73 0.19
CA VAL A 109 -11.38 -19.63 -0.74
C VAL A 109 -12.26 -20.86 -0.58
N VAL A 110 -13.55 -20.65 -0.34
CA VAL A 110 -14.52 -21.73 -0.17
C VAL A 110 -14.86 -22.31 -1.55
N SER A 111 -14.24 -23.43 -1.87
CA SER A 111 -14.41 -24.14 -3.13
C SER A 111 -14.05 -25.62 -2.93
N SER A 112 -14.62 -26.50 -3.74
CA SER A 112 -14.20 -27.90 -3.78
C SER A 112 -12.70 -28.02 -4.09
N PRO A 113 -11.94 -28.91 -3.42
CA PRO A 113 -10.53 -29.10 -3.73
C PRO A 113 -10.27 -29.50 -5.18
N ASN A 114 -9.07 -29.20 -5.67
CA ASN A 114 -8.61 -29.61 -7.00
C ASN A 114 -8.75 -31.14 -7.17
N PRO A 115 -9.20 -31.65 -8.35
CA PRO A 115 -9.20 -31.01 -9.67
C PRO A 115 -10.42 -30.15 -10.04
N ALA A 116 -11.36 -29.93 -9.13
CA ALA A 116 -12.47 -29.02 -9.40
C ALA A 116 -11.95 -27.58 -9.60
N PRO A 117 -12.40 -26.82 -10.62
CA PRO A 117 -12.01 -25.42 -10.76
C PRO A 117 -12.53 -24.60 -9.58
N VAL A 118 -11.89 -23.44 -9.36
CA VAL A 118 -12.34 -22.51 -8.31
C VAL A 118 -13.81 -22.14 -8.51
N GLN A 119 -14.57 -22.20 -7.42
CA GLN A 119 -15.98 -21.86 -7.43
C GLN A 119 -16.14 -20.33 -7.44
N THR A 120 -16.76 -19.84 -8.52
CA THR A 120 -17.14 -18.43 -8.69
C THR A 120 -18.64 -18.33 -8.96
N TYR A 121 -19.23 -17.18 -8.66
CA TYR A 121 -20.66 -16.91 -8.85
C TYR A 121 -20.85 -15.65 -9.69
N SER A 122 -21.85 -15.63 -10.57
CA SER A 122 -22.14 -14.48 -11.42
C SER A 122 -22.79 -13.32 -10.65
N THR A 123 -23.54 -13.65 -9.59
CA THR A 123 -24.19 -12.66 -8.72
C THR A 123 -23.79 -12.88 -7.27
N ARG A 124 -23.96 -11.83 -6.46
CA ARG A 124 -23.71 -11.90 -5.02
C ARG A 124 -24.73 -12.81 -4.35
N GLU A 125 -25.97 -12.74 -4.82
CA GLU A 125 -27.11 -13.48 -4.31
C GLU A 125 -26.92 -14.98 -4.49
N ASP A 126 -26.38 -15.43 -5.63
CA ASP A 126 -26.07 -16.85 -5.87
C ASP A 126 -24.98 -17.35 -4.91
N ALA A 127 -23.96 -16.53 -4.65
CA ALA A 127 -22.91 -16.86 -3.68
C ALA A 127 -23.44 -16.92 -2.24
N ILE A 128 -24.48 -16.17 -1.90
CA ILE A 128 -25.16 -16.25 -0.60
C ILE A 128 -26.08 -17.46 -0.55
N ALA A 129 -26.76 -17.78 -1.66
CA ALA A 129 -27.61 -18.95 -1.76
C ALA A 129 -26.81 -20.24 -1.56
N SER A 130 -25.57 -20.32 -2.04
CA SER A 130 -24.67 -21.46 -1.78
C SER A 130 -24.30 -21.64 -0.31
N LEU A 131 -24.46 -20.60 0.51
CA LEU A 131 -24.27 -20.60 1.97
C LEU A 131 -25.57 -20.88 2.74
N GLY A 132 -26.68 -21.19 2.07
CA GLY A 132 -27.99 -21.37 2.70
C GLY A 132 -28.78 -20.06 2.88
N GLY A 133 -28.48 -19.02 2.11
CA GLY A 133 -29.29 -17.79 2.03
C GLY A 133 -28.90 -16.67 3.00
N THR A 134 -27.94 -16.92 3.91
CA THR A 134 -27.35 -15.88 4.77
C THR A 134 -25.83 -16.04 4.80
N VAL A 135 -25.09 -14.99 5.14
CA VAL A 135 -23.62 -15.05 5.24
C VAL A 135 -23.24 -15.29 6.71
N PRO A 136 -22.69 -16.47 7.06
CA PRO A 136 -22.21 -16.73 8.42
C PRO A 136 -21.05 -15.82 8.82
N GLY A 137 -20.83 -15.60 10.12
CA GLY A 137 -19.78 -14.70 10.62
C GLY A 137 -18.34 -15.12 10.27
N ASN A 138 -18.12 -16.39 9.93
CA ASN A 138 -16.83 -16.94 9.47
C ASN A 138 -16.71 -16.99 7.92
N ARG A 139 -17.57 -16.27 7.20
CA ARG A 139 -17.61 -16.22 5.75
C ARG A 139 -17.76 -14.78 5.26
N ARG A 140 -17.20 -14.51 4.09
CA ARG A 140 -17.39 -13.25 3.36
C ARG A 140 -17.66 -13.57 1.89
N VAL A 141 -18.60 -12.84 1.31
CA VAL A 141 -18.89 -12.89 -0.13
C VAL A 141 -18.29 -11.64 -0.75
N LEU A 142 -17.22 -11.82 -1.50
CA LEU A 142 -16.41 -10.72 -2.05
C LEU A 142 -16.44 -10.74 -3.57
N PRO A 143 -16.44 -9.57 -4.23
CA PRO A 143 -16.26 -9.51 -5.67
C PRO A 143 -14.86 -10.01 -6.04
N TYR A 144 -14.79 -10.69 -7.17
CA TYR A 144 -13.58 -11.24 -7.77
C TYR A 144 -13.41 -10.65 -9.17
N SER A 145 -12.23 -10.08 -9.40
CA SER A 145 -11.77 -9.71 -10.74
C SER A 145 -10.41 -10.37 -10.95
N GLU A 146 -10.40 -11.49 -11.67
CA GLU A 146 -9.17 -12.00 -12.24
C GLU A 146 -8.80 -11.01 -13.34
N ARG A 147 -7.86 -10.08 -13.08
CA ARG A 147 -7.36 -9.03 -14.00
C ARG A 147 -8.13 -7.70 -13.93
N ASP A 148 -7.70 -6.78 -13.06
CA ASP A 148 -8.13 -5.38 -13.16
C ASP A 148 -7.62 -4.74 -14.46
N GLU A 149 -8.54 -4.36 -15.34
CA GLU A 149 -8.29 -3.39 -16.41
C GLU A 149 -8.39 -1.98 -15.84
N SER A 150 -7.29 -1.24 -15.89
CA SER A 150 -7.32 0.21 -15.86
C SER A 150 -6.34 0.72 -16.89
N ALA A 151 -6.71 0.54 -18.15
CA ALA A 151 -6.14 1.27 -19.27
C ALA A 151 -7.27 1.50 -20.29
N THR A 152 -7.67 2.77 -20.42
CA THR A 152 -8.38 3.35 -21.59
C THR A 152 -9.63 2.61 -22.08
N ALA A 153 -10.80 3.14 -21.69
CA ALA A 153 -12.02 2.99 -22.46
C ALA A 153 -11.85 3.69 -23.83
N GLU A 154 -11.19 3.01 -24.77
CA GLU A 154 -11.30 3.34 -26.19
C GLU A 154 -12.72 2.96 -26.64
N LYS A 155 -13.50 3.99 -27.00
CA LYS A 155 -14.77 3.83 -27.67
C LYS A 155 -14.54 3.13 -29.01
N GLY A 156 -14.75 1.82 -29.06
CA GLY A 156 -14.83 1.10 -30.32
C GLY A 156 -14.68 -0.41 -30.17
N SER A 157 -15.80 -1.11 -30.35
CA SER A 157 -15.93 -2.54 -30.62
C SER A 157 -16.00 -3.49 -29.40
N GLY A 158 -17.20 -4.05 -29.20
CA GLY A 158 -17.43 -5.33 -28.52
C GLY A 158 -17.16 -5.36 -27.02
N THR A 159 -18.16 -5.00 -26.21
CA THR A 159 -18.20 -5.23 -24.76
C THR A 159 -18.03 -6.72 -24.43
N ILE A 160 -16.80 -7.17 -24.19
CA ILE A 160 -16.56 -8.21 -23.19
C ILE A 160 -16.55 -7.47 -21.86
N GLU A 161 -17.74 -7.19 -21.30
CA GLU A 161 -17.83 -6.98 -19.86
C GLU A 161 -17.35 -8.28 -19.23
N GLN A 162 -16.10 -8.35 -18.79
CA GLN A 162 -15.66 -9.49 -17.98
C GLN A 162 -16.59 -9.52 -16.77
N ALA A 163 -17.41 -10.58 -16.71
CA ALA A 163 -18.48 -10.70 -15.74
C ALA A 163 -17.88 -10.51 -14.35
N ARG A 164 -18.35 -9.50 -13.61
CA ARG A 164 -17.98 -9.33 -12.21
C ARG A 164 -18.41 -10.60 -11.48
N GLN A 165 -17.44 -11.41 -11.07
CA GLN A 165 -17.70 -12.62 -10.34
C GLN A 165 -17.69 -12.34 -8.85
N TRP A 166 -18.23 -13.27 -8.09
CA TRP A 166 -18.22 -13.29 -6.64
C TRP A 166 -17.61 -14.59 -6.17
N VAL A 167 -16.88 -14.52 -5.07
CA VAL A 167 -16.23 -15.66 -4.44
C VAL A 167 -16.55 -15.63 -2.95
N VAL A 168 -16.73 -16.81 -2.38
CA VAL A 168 -16.88 -16.97 -0.94
C VAL A 168 -15.51 -17.23 -0.35
N VAL A 169 -15.12 -16.45 0.65
CA VAL A 169 -13.87 -16.62 1.40
C VAL A 169 -14.15 -16.83 2.88
N GLU A 170 -13.20 -17.44 3.58
CA GLU A 170 -13.26 -17.63 5.02
C GLU A 170 -12.89 -16.34 5.79
N ALA A 171 -13.41 -16.23 7.01
CA ALA A 171 -13.03 -15.21 7.99
C ALA A 171 -12.79 -15.88 9.35
N PRO A 172 -11.76 -15.46 10.13
CA PRO A 172 -10.80 -14.38 9.83
C PRO A 172 -9.79 -14.74 8.74
N ALA A 173 -9.00 -13.75 8.30
CA ALA A 173 -7.89 -13.99 7.38
C ALA A 173 -6.81 -14.87 8.01
N ILE A 174 -6.10 -15.64 7.19
CA ILE A 174 -4.98 -16.48 7.60
C ILE A 174 -3.79 -15.58 7.99
N VAL A 175 -3.53 -14.58 7.15
CA VAL A 175 -2.50 -13.55 7.30
C VAL A 175 -3.05 -12.23 6.75
N ASP A 176 -2.65 -11.11 7.34
CA ASP A 176 -3.00 -9.78 6.84
C ASP A 176 -1.75 -8.93 6.49
N GLY A 177 -1.98 -7.76 5.92
CA GLY A 177 -0.94 -6.84 5.48
C GLY A 177 0.01 -6.35 6.59
N SER A 178 -0.34 -6.49 7.88
CA SER A 178 0.56 -6.13 8.98
C SER A 178 1.72 -7.10 9.16
N GLU A 179 1.59 -8.31 8.62
CA GLU A 179 2.63 -9.35 8.65
C GLU A 179 3.51 -9.32 7.39
N LEU A 180 3.35 -8.33 6.51
CA LEU A 180 4.22 -8.12 5.37
C LEU A 180 5.60 -7.64 5.82
N ARG A 181 6.64 -8.29 5.26
CA ARG A 181 8.02 -7.79 5.31
C ARG A 181 8.32 -6.86 4.13
N ASN A 182 7.82 -7.21 2.93
CA ASN A 182 8.08 -6.44 1.73
C ASN A 182 6.98 -6.60 0.69
N ALA A 183 6.84 -5.60 -0.17
CA ALA A 183 6.02 -5.62 -1.38
C ALA A 183 6.72 -4.80 -2.47
N ALA A 184 6.74 -5.33 -3.69
CA ALA A 184 7.42 -4.73 -4.83
C ALA A 184 6.61 -4.91 -6.12
N ALA A 185 6.61 -3.87 -6.95
CA ALA A 185 6.16 -3.96 -8.33
C ALA A 185 7.20 -4.76 -9.13
N VAL A 186 6.76 -5.82 -9.79
CA VAL A 186 7.60 -6.62 -10.68
C VAL A 186 6.90 -6.73 -12.04
N GLN A 187 7.69 -6.77 -13.10
CA GLN A 187 7.16 -6.93 -14.45
C GLN A 187 6.56 -8.32 -14.60
N SER A 188 5.37 -8.41 -15.20
CA SER A 188 4.64 -9.66 -15.33
C SER A 188 5.35 -10.60 -16.32
N PRO A 189 5.49 -11.90 -16.02
CA PRO A 189 6.08 -12.85 -16.95
C PRO A 189 5.33 -12.88 -18.30
N GLY A 190 6.06 -12.70 -19.40
CA GLY A 190 5.50 -12.74 -20.75
C GLY A 190 4.79 -11.46 -21.21
N SER A 191 4.96 -10.35 -20.51
CA SER A 191 4.49 -9.03 -20.94
C SER A 191 5.48 -7.95 -20.55
N ASP A 192 5.89 -7.12 -21.53
CA ASP A 192 6.80 -6.01 -21.25
C ASP A 192 6.08 -4.77 -20.68
N GLU A 193 4.75 -4.75 -20.74
CA GLU A 193 3.93 -3.56 -20.46
C GLU A 193 3.13 -3.67 -19.16
N THR A 194 3.00 -4.87 -18.59
CA THR A 194 2.20 -5.11 -17.39
C THR A 194 3.05 -5.48 -16.19
N TYR A 195 2.56 -5.09 -15.01
CA TYR A 195 3.19 -5.33 -13.72
C TYR A 195 2.23 -6.07 -12.80
N GLN A 196 2.82 -6.80 -11.87
CA GLN A 196 2.18 -7.51 -10.76
C GLN A 196 2.88 -7.13 -9.45
N ILE A 197 2.25 -7.43 -8.30
CA ILE A 197 2.88 -7.18 -7.00
C ILE A 197 3.42 -8.48 -6.43
N ALA A 198 4.74 -8.58 -6.28
CA ALA A 198 5.35 -9.62 -5.48
C ALA A 198 5.44 -9.14 -4.03
N PHE A 199 5.03 -9.99 -3.08
CA PHE A 199 5.15 -9.68 -1.66
C PHE A 199 5.85 -10.80 -0.88
N SER A 200 6.41 -10.44 0.26
CA SER A 200 6.96 -11.40 1.22
C SER A 200 6.49 -11.11 2.64
N LEU A 201 6.20 -12.17 3.39
CA LEU A 201 5.81 -12.13 4.79
C LEU A 201 7.03 -12.03 5.71
N GLY A 202 6.82 -11.47 6.90
CA GLY A 202 7.76 -11.55 8.01
C GLY A 202 7.68 -12.88 8.73
N PRO A 203 8.59 -13.16 9.68
CA PRO A 203 8.72 -14.48 10.32
C PRO A 203 7.41 -15.00 10.95
N GLU A 204 6.65 -14.14 11.62
CA GLU A 204 5.37 -14.51 12.25
C GLU A 204 4.34 -14.93 11.19
N GLY A 205 4.16 -14.10 10.15
CA GLY A 205 3.25 -14.42 9.05
C GLY A 205 3.70 -15.65 8.27
N SER A 206 5.00 -15.85 8.09
CA SER A 206 5.53 -17.03 7.42
C SER A 206 5.23 -18.32 8.17
N GLN A 207 5.27 -18.28 9.49
CA GLN A 207 4.93 -19.43 10.33
C GLN A 207 3.43 -19.75 10.25
N LYS A 208 2.57 -18.74 10.41
CA LYS A 208 1.11 -18.91 10.31
C LYS A 208 0.71 -19.40 8.93
N PHE A 209 1.24 -18.77 7.89
CA PHE A 209 0.95 -19.10 6.50
C PHE A 209 1.46 -20.50 6.12
N GLY A 210 2.68 -20.83 6.54
CA GLY A 210 3.25 -22.16 6.36
C GLY A 210 2.45 -23.25 7.06
N ALA A 211 2.06 -23.04 8.33
CA ALA A 211 1.25 -24.00 9.06
C ALA A 211 -0.11 -24.24 8.40
N TRP A 212 -0.77 -23.17 7.95
CA TRP A 212 -2.08 -23.28 7.30
C TRP A 212 -1.96 -23.95 5.93
N THR A 213 -1.07 -23.50 5.03
CA THR A 213 -0.93 -24.08 3.69
C THR A 213 -0.46 -25.55 3.72
N GLY A 214 0.33 -25.94 4.72
CA GLY A 214 0.75 -27.33 4.92
C GLY A 214 -0.40 -28.27 5.27
N ALA A 215 -1.45 -27.75 5.92
CA ALA A 215 -2.65 -28.53 6.26
C ALA A 215 -3.73 -28.51 5.15
N HIS A 216 -3.68 -27.55 4.22
CA HIS A 216 -4.71 -27.30 3.20
C HIS A 216 -4.14 -27.50 1.78
N ILE A 217 -3.35 -28.56 1.57
CA ILE A 217 -2.85 -28.91 0.25
C ILE A 217 -4.03 -29.34 -0.64
N ASN A 218 -3.99 -28.91 -1.89
CA ASN A 218 -5.06 -29.05 -2.88
C ASN A 218 -6.27 -28.11 -2.71
N GLU A 219 -6.17 -27.11 -1.83
CA GLU A 219 -7.19 -26.08 -1.67
C GLU A 219 -6.80 -24.75 -2.34
N TYR A 220 -7.70 -23.78 -2.27
CA TYR A 220 -7.56 -22.47 -2.89
C TYR A 220 -7.35 -21.38 -1.86
N ILE A 221 -6.46 -20.46 -2.19
CA ILE A 221 -6.23 -19.25 -1.40
C ILE A 221 -6.45 -18.00 -2.23
N GLY A 222 -7.12 -17.02 -1.65
CA GLY A 222 -7.40 -15.73 -2.25
C GLY A 222 -6.52 -14.64 -1.66
N VAL A 223 -6.04 -13.75 -2.52
CA VAL A 223 -5.45 -12.47 -2.12
C VAL A 223 -6.54 -11.41 -2.20
N VAL A 224 -6.95 -10.89 -1.05
CA VAL A 224 -7.99 -9.87 -0.91
C VAL A 224 -7.33 -8.52 -0.71
N LEU A 225 -7.70 -7.54 -1.54
CA LEU A 225 -7.29 -6.15 -1.43
C LEU A 225 -8.53 -5.26 -1.34
N ASN A 226 -8.70 -4.55 -0.22
CA ASN A 226 -9.83 -3.65 0.05
C ASN A 226 -11.20 -4.31 -0.23
N ASP A 227 -11.46 -5.48 0.37
CA ASP A 227 -12.68 -6.28 0.18
C ASP A 227 -12.92 -6.79 -1.24
N LYS A 228 -11.90 -6.88 -2.08
CA LYS A 228 -11.99 -7.47 -3.42
C LYS A 228 -10.94 -8.56 -3.57
N VAL A 229 -11.34 -9.74 -4.02
CA VAL A 229 -10.39 -10.79 -4.37
C VAL A 229 -9.71 -10.39 -5.67
N LYS A 230 -8.37 -10.29 -5.65
CA LYS A 230 -7.54 -9.89 -6.80
C LYS A 230 -6.82 -11.05 -7.46
N SER A 231 -6.50 -12.08 -6.69
CA SER A 231 -5.84 -13.28 -7.18
C SER A 231 -6.36 -14.48 -6.39
N ILE A 232 -6.45 -15.62 -7.06
CA ILE A 232 -6.72 -16.90 -6.42
C ILE A 232 -5.63 -17.87 -6.87
N ALA A 233 -4.98 -18.52 -5.92
CA ALA A 233 -3.92 -19.47 -6.17
C ALA A 233 -4.31 -20.85 -5.66
N PHE A 234 -3.80 -21.87 -6.34
CA PHE A 234 -3.94 -23.27 -5.98
C PHE A 234 -2.73 -23.74 -5.15
N ILE A 235 -2.98 -24.36 -4.00
CA ILE A 235 -1.94 -24.79 -3.06
C ILE A 235 -1.40 -26.16 -3.48
N LYS A 236 -0.29 -26.16 -4.22
CA LYS A 236 0.42 -27.36 -4.69
C LYS A 236 1.34 -28.00 -3.64
N SER A 237 1.81 -27.18 -2.71
CA SER A 237 2.73 -27.54 -1.64
C SER A 237 2.62 -26.49 -0.54
N GLN A 238 3.20 -26.79 0.63
CA GLN A 238 3.33 -25.80 1.70
C GLN A 238 4.07 -24.54 1.21
N ILE A 239 3.55 -23.36 1.55
CA ILE A 239 4.09 -22.05 1.17
C ILE A 239 4.33 -21.25 2.44
N TYR A 240 5.53 -20.69 2.58
CA TYR A 240 5.92 -19.99 3.80
C TYR A 240 5.79 -18.49 3.67
N ASP A 241 6.57 -17.83 2.82
CA ASP A 241 6.76 -16.38 2.92
C ASP A 241 6.38 -15.60 1.68
N GLN A 242 6.17 -16.22 0.51
CA GLN A 242 6.02 -15.51 -0.75
C GLN A 242 4.62 -15.61 -1.34
N GLY A 243 4.23 -14.57 -2.07
CA GLY A 243 3.02 -14.57 -2.87
C GLY A 243 3.00 -13.44 -3.89
N GLU A 244 1.97 -13.46 -4.74
CA GLU A 244 1.79 -12.51 -5.83
C GLU A 244 0.35 -11.99 -5.88
N ILE A 245 0.19 -10.70 -6.15
CA ILE A 245 -1.07 -10.07 -6.52
C ILE A 245 -1.04 -9.83 -8.02
N SER A 246 -1.73 -10.69 -8.75
CA SER A 246 -1.85 -10.58 -10.20
C SER A 246 -2.77 -9.42 -10.60
N GLY A 247 -2.48 -8.81 -11.74
CA GLY A 247 -3.23 -7.68 -12.30
C GLY A 247 -2.55 -7.16 -13.56
N ARG A 248 -3.21 -6.27 -14.31
CA ARG A 248 -2.57 -5.52 -15.41
C ARG A 248 -2.23 -4.12 -14.92
N PHE A 249 -1.40 -4.05 -13.88
CA PHE A 249 -0.98 -2.76 -13.37
C PHE A 249 -0.03 -2.11 -14.37
N THR A 250 -0.14 -0.79 -14.51
CA THR A 250 0.95 -0.01 -15.09
C THR A 250 2.10 0.01 -14.09
N LYS A 251 3.31 0.29 -14.55
CA LYS A 251 4.47 0.46 -13.65
C LYS A 251 4.14 1.37 -12.47
N HIS A 252 3.54 2.51 -12.78
CA HIS A 252 3.23 3.55 -11.81
C HIS A 252 2.18 3.11 -10.78
N SER A 253 1.06 2.50 -11.22
CA SER A 253 0.04 2.02 -10.28
C SER A 253 0.52 0.83 -9.46
N ALA A 254 1.42 0.00 -10.01
CA ALA A 254 2.07 -1.07 -9.27
C ALA A 254 3.01 -0.54 -8.18
N GLU A 255 3.81 0.49 -8.48
CA GLU A 255 4.69 1.15 -7.52
C GLU A 255 3.90 1.77 -6.36
N ASP A 256 2.79 2.44 -6.66
CA ASP A 256 1.89 3.03 -5.66
C ASP A 256 1.27 1.96 -4.76
N LEU A 257 0.76 0.87 -5.36
CA LEU A 257 0.20 -0.24 -4.60
C LEU A 257 1.26 -0.92 -3.71
N ALA A 258 2.45 -1.18 -4.24
CA ALA A 258 3.55 -1.75 -3.46
C ALA A 258 3.93 -0.86 -2.28
N LEU A 259 3.97 0.47 -2.47
CA LEU A 259 4.21 1.44 -1.40
C LEU A 259 3.10 1.40 -0.35
N ILE A 260 1.83 1.40 -0.76
CA ILE A 260 0.67 1.32 0.14
C ILE A 260 0.74 0.05 1.00
N LEU A 261 1.05 -1.09 0.39
CA LEU A 261 1.17 -2.37 1.11
C LEU A 261 2.32 -2.36 2.11
N ARG A 262 3.48 -1.84 1.73
CA ARG A 262 4.67 -1.79 2.59
C ARG A 262 4.54 -0.80 3.75
N THR A 263 3.78 0.28 3.57
CA THR A 263 3.55 1.31 4.61
C THR A 263 2.38 0.96 5.55
N GLY A 264 1.58 -0.01 5.14
CA GLY A 264 0.46 -0.56 5.89
C GLY A 264 -0.89 0.05 5.54
N ALA A 265 -1.94 -0.66 5.91
CA ALA A 265 -3.31 -0.25 5.68
C ALA A 265 -3.75 0.88 6.63
N LEU A 266 -4.65 1.73 6.15
CA LEU A 266 -5.35 2.67 7.02
C LEU A 266 -6.29 1.91 7.98
N PRO A 267 -6.33 2.27 9.27
CA PRO A 267 -7.11 1.57 10.29
C PRO A 267 -8.62 1.80 10.18
N ALA A 268 -9.03 2.82 9.43
CA ALA A 268 -10.41 3.10 9.06
C ALA A 268 -10.43 3.88 7.74
N PRO A 269 -11.57 3.87 7.02
CA PRO A 269 -11.76 4.74 5.87
C PRO A 269 -11.57 6.21 6.26
N VAL A 270 -10.99 6.97 5.35
CA VAL A 270 -10.81 8.41 5.48
C VAL A 270 -11.45 9.13 4.30
N LYS A 271 -11.87 10.37 4.50
CA LYS A 271 -12.41 11.24 3.44
C LYS A 271 -11.65 12.55 3.41
N ILE A 272 -11.36 13.05 2.22
CA ILE A 272 -10.82 14.41 2.06
C ILE A 272 -11.98 15.39 2.23
N ILE A 273 -11.87 16.26 3.24
CA ILE A 273 -12.83 17.33 3.52
C ILE A 273 -12.48 18.57 2.69
N GLU A 274 -11.18 18.89 2.63
CA GLU A 274 -10.68 20.06 1.93
C GLU A 274 -9.27 19.78 1.42
N LYS A 275 -8.93 20.33 0.25
CA LYS A 275 -7.54 20.42 -0.22
C LYS A 275 -7.33 21.73 -0.96
N GLY A 276 -6.21 22.40 -0.72
CA GLY A 276 -5.94 23.70 -1.32
C GLY A 276 -4.52 24.19 -1.04
N ALA A 277 -4.01 25.05 -1.93
CA ALA A 277 -2.77 25.77 -1.70
C ALA A 277 -3.07 27.17 -1.17
N ASN A 278 -2.33 27.63 -0.17
CA ASN A 278 -2.33 29.05 0.18
C ASN A 278 -1.70 29.82 -0.99
N LYS A 279 -2.49 30.68 -1.63
CA LYS A 279 -2.02 31.63 -2.64
C LYS A 279 -1.29 32.80 -2.00
#